data_AF-A0A960U5G3-F1
#
_entry.id   AF-A0A960U5G3-F1
#
_cell.length_a   1.000
_cell.length_b   1.000
_cell.length_c   1.000
_cell.angle_alpha   90.00
_cell.angle_beta   90.00
_cell.angle_gamma   90.00
#
_symmetry.space_group_name_H-M   'P 1'
#
loop_
_entity.id
_entity.type
_entity.pdbx_description
1 polymer ?
#
loop_
_entity_poly.entity_id
_entity_poly.type
_entity_poly.pdbx_seq_one_letter_code
_entity_poly.pdbx_strand_id
1 'polypeptide(L)'
;MNVFQKAGTINVFLDESDFENTNDRFVSSLIELISLSENKEIRYKLKNIVDIPLDKLGILLSFSQNLRKKNATISMQVNEKLETALSELGVGDLLDSIDRE
;
A
#
# COMPACT_ATOMS: atom_id res chain seq x y z
N MET A 1 -6.93 9.96 -7.49
CA MET A 1 -7.00 8.73 -6.66
C MET A 1 -8.20 7.90 -7.08
N ASN A 2 -8.04 6.58 -7.28
CA ASN A 2 -9.16 5.69 -7.61
C ASN A 2 -9.14 4.42 -6.74
N VAL A 3 -10.27 4.05 -6.14
CA VAL A 3 -10.43 2.90 -5.23
C VAL A 3 -11.62 2.05 -5.67
N PHE A 4 -11.40 0.75 -5.84
CA PHE A 4 -12.49 -0.20 -6.12
C PHE A 4 -12.20 -1.61 -5.58
N GLN A 5 -13.27 -2.36 -5.30
CA GLN A 5 -13.19 -3.71 -4.76
C GLN A 5 -13.37 -4.77 -5.87
N LYS A 6 -12.55 -5.81 -5.86
CA LYS A 6 -12.67 -6.96 -6.75
C LYS A 6 -12.16 -8.24 -6.08
N ALA A 7 -12.95 -9.31 -6.09
CA ALA A 7 -12.55 -10.68 -5.74
C ALA A 7 -11.71 -10.80 -4.44
N GLY A 8 -12.16 -10.18 -3.34
CA GLY A 8 -11.46 -10.24 -2.04
C GLY A 8 -10.29 -9.27 -1.89
N THR A 9 -10.07 -8.38 -2.88
CA THR A 9 -9.01 -7.38 -2.90
C THR A 9 -9.59 -5.97 -3.08
N ILE A 10 -9.11 -5.02 -2.28
CA ILE A 10 -9.34 -3.58 -2.51
C ILE A 10 -8.18 -3.06 -3.36
N ASN A 11 -8.47 -2.57 -4.56
CA ASN A 11 -7.47 -2.00 -5.45
C ASN A 11 -7.43 -0.49 -5.28
N VAL A 12 -6.25 0.05 -5.00
CA VAL A 12 -5.99 1.47 -4.78
C VAL A 12 -4.98 1.95 -5.82
N PHE A 13 -5.39 2.88 -6.68
CA PHE A 13 -4.56 3.47 -7.72
C PHE A 13 -4.19 4.89 -7.30
N LEU A 14 -2.89 5.14 -7.20
CA LEU A 14 -2.33 6.43 -6.79
C LEU A 14 -1.36 6.90 -7.88
N ASP A 15 -1.54 8.14 -8.33
CA ASP A 15 -0.44 8.87 -8.97
C ASP A 15 0.43 9.57 -7.91
N GLU A 16 1.49 10.26 -8.36
CA GLU A 16 2.44 10.93 -7.47
C GLU A 16 1.77 11.97 -6.57
N SER A 17 0.87 12.78 -7.16
CA SER A 17 0.14 13.81 -6.41
C SER A 17 -0.82 13.19 -5.39
N ASP A 18 -1.52 12.11 -5.75
CA ASP A 18 -2.39 11.38 -4.84
C ASP A 18 -1.62 10.80 -3.66
N PHE A 19 -0.45 10.23 -3.94
CA PHE A 19 0.41 9.62 -2.94
C PHE A 19 0.94 10.66 -1.96
N GLU A 20 1.46 11.80 -2.44
CA GLU A 20 1.90 12.90 -1.57
C GLU A 20 0.78 13.42 -0.66
N ASN A 21 -0.46 13.41 -1.14
CA ASN A 21 -1.62 13.86 -0.39
C ASN A 21 -2.29 12.79 0.49
N THR A 22 -1.83 11.52 0.45
CA THR A 22 -2.35 10.49 1.38
C THR A 22 -2.03 10.81 2.83
N ASN A 23 -2.97 10.55 3.73
CA ASN A 23 -2.85 10.84 5.17
C ASN A 23 -3.47 9.73 6.03
N ASP A 24 -3.38 9.87 7.35
CA ASP A 24 -3.90 8.89 8.31
C ASP A 24 -5.39 8.61 8.16
N ARG A 25 -6.18 9.60 7.71
CA ARG A 25 -7.63 9.43 7.52
C ARG A 25 -7.92 8.48 6.35
N PHE A 26 -7.19 8.63 5.25
CA PHE A 26 -7.31 7.73 4.10
C PHE A 26 -6.98 6.28 4.48
N VAL A 27 -5.86 6.09 5.19
CA VAL A 27 -5.44 4.77 5.67
C VAL A 27 -6.46 4.17 6.63
N SER A 28 -7.01 4.97 7.54
CA SER A 28 -8.06 4.53 8.47
C SER A 28 -9.31 4.06 7.73
N SER A 29 -9.73 4.76 6.69
CA SER A 29 -10.85 4.33 5.84
C SER A 29 -10.58 3.00 5.13
N LEU A 30 -9.34 2.74 4.70
CA LEU A 30 -9.00 1.44 4.11
C LEU A 30 -9.02 0.30 5.14
N ILE A 31 -8.57 0.55 6.38
CA ILE A 31 -8.65 -0.42 7.48
C ILE A 31 -10.12 -0.73 7.84
N GLU A 32 -10.97 0.30 7.88
CA GLU A 32 -12.40 0.13 8.11
C GLU A 32 -13.04 -0.70 7.00
N LEU A 33 -12.73 -0.40 5.73
CA LEU A 33 -13.21 -1.18 4.60
C LEU A 33 -12.82 -2.66 4.69
N ILE A 34 -11.58 -2.98 5.09
CA ILE A 34 -11.17 -4.36 5.36
C ILE A 34 -11.98 -4.98 6.50
N SER A 35 -12.25 -4.22 7.57
CA SER A 35 -12.99 -4.73 8.73
C SER A 35 -14.47 -5.00 8.42
N LEU A 36 -15.02 -4.29 7.43
CA LEU A 36 -16.43 -4.36 7.03
C LEU A 36 -16.68 -5.27 5.81
N SER A 37 -15.63 -5.85 5.24
CA SER A 37 -15.73 -6.66 4.02
C SER A 37 -15.06 -8.01 4.17
N GLU A 38 -15.30 -8.91 3.22
CA GLU A 38 -14.58 -10.18 3.12
C GLU A 38 -13.19 -10.01 2.48
N ASN A 39 -12.77 -8.76 2.19
CA ASN A 39 -11.48 -8.53 1.56
C ASN A 39 -10.34 -8.84 2.54
N LYS A 40 -9.32 -9.52 2.03
CA LYS A 40 -8.13 -9.90 2.79
C LYS A 40 -6.86 -9.27 2.25
N GLU A 41 -6.96 -8.53 1.16
CA GLU A 41 -5.82 -7.89 0.51
C GLU A 41 -6.17 -6.45 0.13
N ILE A 42 -5.21 -5.55 0.31
CA ILE A 42 -5.23 -4.22 -0.29
C ILE A 42 -4.07 -4.13 -1.27
N ARG A 43 -4.38 -3.89 -2.54
CA ARG A 43 -3.38 -3.73 -3.60
C ARG A 43 -3.16 -2.27 -3.95
N TYR A 44 -2.01 -1.74 -3.58
CA TYR A 44 -1.54 -0.41 -3.97
C TYR A 44 -0.86 -0.50 -5.33
N LYS A 45 -1.29 0.30 -6.30
CA LYS A 45 -0.65 0.40 -7.61
C LYS A 45 0.06 1.73 -7.72
N LEU A 46 1.39 1.68 -7.58
CA LEU A 46 2.31 2.80 -7.44
C LEU A 46 3.25 2.94 -8.66
N LYS A 47 2.84 2.47 -9.84
CA LYS A 47 3.69 2.42 -11.03
C LYS A 47 4.29 3.76 -11.44
N ASN A 48 3.57 4.85 -11.18
CA ASN A 48 3.99 6.21 -11.51
C ASN A 48 4.78 6.88 -10.38
N ILE A 49 4.97 6.20 -9.25
CA ILE A 49 5.71 6.72 -8.10
C ILE A 49 7.18 6.42 -8.29
N VAL A 50 8.01 7.46 -8.24
CA VAL A 50 9.46 7.35 -8.48
C VAL A 50 10.24 7.16 -7.18
N ASP A 51 9.74 7.73 -6.09
CA ASP A 51 10.33 7.66 -4.75
C ASP A 51 9.21 7.73 -3.70
N ILE A 52 9.46 7.19 -2.51
CA ILE A 52 8.52 7.24 -1.38
C ILE A 52 9.17 8.09 -0.27
N PRO A 53 8.59 9.26 0.06
CA PRO A 53 9.03 10.04 1.20
C PRO A 53 8.99 9.23 2.51
N LEU A 54 9.96 9.47 3.40
CA LEU A 54 10.12 8.69 4.64
C LEU A 54 8.88 8.71 5.54
N ASP A 55 8.15 9.83 5.59
CA ASP A 55 6.88 9.96 6.32
C ASP A 55 5.80 9.04 5.74
N LYS A 56 5.70 8.95 4.41
CA LYS A 56 4.77 8.02 3.72
C LYS A 56 5.18 6.57 3.91
N LEU A 57 6.48 6.27 3.92
CA LEU A 57 6.98 4.93 4.21
C LEU A 57 6.56 4.47 5.61
N GLY A 58 6.67 5.35 6.61
CA GLY A 58 6.22 5.08 7.98
C GLY A 58 4.72 4.78 8.06
N ILE A 59 3.90 5.48 7.27
CA ILE A 59 2.47 5.23 7.13
C ILE A 59 2.21 3.84 6.53
N LEU A 60 2.88 3.48 5.43
CA LEU A 60 2.73 2.17 4.78
C LEU A 60 3.14 1.01 5.70
N LEU A 61 4.23 1.18 6.46
CA LEU A 61 4.69 0.20 7.45
C LEU A 61 3.65 -0.02 8.56
N SER A 62 3.19 1.08 9.15
CA SER A 62 2.19 1.05 10.22
C SER A 62 0.88 0.42 9.73
N PHE A 63 0.50 0.74 8.49
CA PHE A 63 -0.67 0.18 7.84
C PHE A 63 -0.55 -1.32 7.60
N SER A 64 0.59 -1.79 7.06
CA SER A 64 0.88 -3.22 6.88
C SER A 64 0.74 -4.00 8.20
N GLN A 65 1.31 -3.48 9.29
CA GLN A 65 1.20 -4.11 10.61
C GLN A 65 -0.26 -4.17 11.12
N ASN A 66 -1.05 -3.12 10.87
CA ASN A 66 -2.46 -3.10 11.26
C ASN A 66 -3.31 -4.08 10.45
N LEU A 67 -3.02 -4.27 9.16
CA LEU A 67 -3.68 -5.27 8.33
C LEU A 67 -3.35 -6.69 8.79
N ARG A 68 -2.09 -6.98 9.13
CA ARG A 68 -1.69 -8.30 9.66
C ARG A 68 -2.47 -8.66 10.93
N LYS A 69 -2.71 -7.71 11.84
CA LYS A 69 -3.54 -7.91 13.05
C LYS A 69 -5.00 -8.26 12.72
N LYS A 70 -5.46 -7.95 11.51
CA LYS A 70 -6.82 -8.20 11.00
C LYS A 70 -6.87 -9.38 10.01
N ASN A 71 -5.82 -10.21 9.95
CA ASN A 71 -5.69 -11.30 8.97
C ASN A 71 -5.82 -10.83 7.51
N ALA A 72 -5.38 -9.61 7.23
CA ALA A 72 -5.31 -9.03 5.90
C ALA A 72 -3.85 -8.69 5.55
N THR A 73 -3.57 -8.53 4.27
CA THR A 73 -2.27 -8.16 3.73
C THR A 73 -2.37 -6.91 2.88
N ILE A 74 -1.24 -6.23 2.70
CA ILE A 74 -1.06 -5.23 1.65
C ILE A 74 -0.22 -5.88 0.54
N SER A 75 -0.47 -5.50 -0.70
CA SER A 75 0.44 -5.76 -1.83
C SER A 75 0.71 -4.47 -2.57
N MET A 76 1.92 -4.30 -3.10
CA MET A 76 2.33 -3.10 -3.83
C MET A 76 2.82 -3.48 -5.22
N GLN A 77 2.22 -2.90 -6.25
CA GLN A 77 2.73 -2.93 -7.62
C GLN A 77 3.54 -1.66 -7.86
N VAL A 78 4.85 -1.80 -7.90
CA VAL A 78 5.83 -0.70 -8.06
C VAL A 78 6.61 -0.87 -9.37
N ASN A 79 7.29 0.18 -9.82
CA ASN A 79 8.29 0.05 -10.89
C ASN A 79 9.66 -0.39 -10.32
N GLU A 80 10.57 -0.86 -11.18
CA GLU A 80 11.90 -1.37 -10.78
C GLU A 80 12.73 -0.34 -9.99
N LYS A 81 12.60 0.95 -10.34
CA LYS A 81 13.34 2.03 -9.66
C LYS A 81 12.89 2.15 -8.20
N LEU A 82 11.58 2.15 -7.98
CA LEU A 82 11.01 2.24 -6.63
C LEU A 82 11.25 0.96 -5.83
N GLU A 83 11.24 -0.22 -6.47
CA GLU A 83 11.61 -1.47 -5.81
C GLU A 83 13.07 -1.41 -5.30
N THR A 84 13.98 -0.91 -6.12
CA THR A 84 15.39 -0.75 -5.74
C THR A 84 15.52 0.18 -4.53
N ALA A 85 14.85 1.32 -4.55
CA ALA A 85 14.84 2.26 -3.43
C ALA A 85 14.28 1.63 -2.13
N LEU A 86 13.16 0.91 -2.22
CA LEU A 86 12.58 0.20 -1.07
C LEU A 86 13.50 -0.92 -0.55
N SER A 87 14.25 -1.58 -1.44
CA SER A 87 15.20 -2.63 -1.06
C SER A 87 16.40 -2.05 -0.30
N GLU A 88 16.93 -0.92 -0.75
CA GLU A 88 18.04 -0.21 -0.09
C GLU A 88 17.66 0.32 1.29
N LEU A 89 16.41 0.72 1.48
CA LEU A 89 15.88 1.20 2.76
C LEU A 89 15.64 0.07 3.77
N GLY A 90 15.85 -1.20 3.39
CA GLY A 90 15.78 -2.34 4.31
C GLY A 90 14.38 -2.62 4.83
N VAL A 91 13.34 -2.24 4.07
CA VAL A 91 11.94 -2.35 4.49
C VAL A 91 11.39 -3.77 4.25
N GLY A 92 12.07 -4.77 4.80
CA GLY A 92 11.86 -6.20 4.50
C GLY A 92 10.40 -6.67 4.61
N ASP A 93 9.67 -6.20 5.62
CA ASP A 93 8.25 -6.54 5.81
C ASP A 93 7.32 -6.06 4.68
N LEU A 94 7.71 -5.01 3.97
CA LEU A 94 6.99 -4.50 2.80
C LEU A 94 7.50 -5.12 1.48
N LEU A 95 8.77 -5.55 1.43
CA LEU A 95 9.34 -6.19 0.23
C LEU A 95 8.63 -7.51 -0.12
N ASP A 96 8.29 -8.31 0.87
CA ASP A 96 7.53 -9.56 0.68
C ASP A 96 6.11 -9.34 0.13
N SER A 97 5.66 -8.09 0.13
CA SER A 97 4.35 -7.65 -0.37
C SER A 97 4.43 -7.02 -1.77
N ILE A 98 5.61 -6.94 -2.38
CA ILE A 98 5.78 -6.35 -3.71
C ILE A 98 5.45 -7.39 -4.80
N ASP A 99 4.46 -7.06 -5.63
CA ASP A 99 4.10 -7.81 -6.84
C ASP A 99 4.77 -7.12 -8.03
N ARG A 100 5.83 -7.74 -8.58
CA ARG A 100 6.60 -7.21 -9.71
C ARG A 100 5.76 -7.33 -10.99
N GLU A 101 5.66 -6.24 -11.74
CA GLU A 101 5.03 -6.22 -13.07
C GLU A 101 6.05 -6.27 -14.19
#